data_AF-A0A829D107-F1
#
_entry.id   AF-A0A829D107-F1
#
_cell.length_a   1.000
_cell.length_b   1.000
_cell.length_c   1.000
_cell.angle_alpha   90.00
_cell.angle_beta   90.00
_cell.angle_gamma   90.00
#
_symmetry.space_group_name_H-M   'P 1'
#
loop_
_entity.id
_entity.type
_entity.pdbx_description
1 polymer ?
#
loop_
_entity_poly.entity_id
_entity_poly.type
_entity_poly.pdbx_seq_one_letter_code
_entity_poly.pdbx_strand_id
1 'polypeptide(L)'
;MYSIVFLFFVFLFLSECSVYRRIFPKEDEFLKSLNLPEWVLESNIKLRVLSGLQDLPNPEDSLPEDEIASFENKTRRILATSPQAMKDLFEATGCIDGSRLAGIRANRITEKEEDVWYGICRNGKEDAIIFRLFQMGNTDLYRKYEKETLPAWEEARKLAANNPDKAVRLANQVIELEPAHPAARKLLGQLYLKGGYCRGSIRNYRLYLRVMPLAGDKWKIHDQLKEKCGEFLKAEPSKEEVELPDADPDAM
;
A
#
# COMPACT_ATOMS: atom_id res chain seq x y z
N MET A 1 47.60 58.17 -3.16
CA MET A 1 46.88 59.44 -3.02
C MET A 1 45.42 59.18 -3.39
N TYR A 2 44.50 59.51 -2.48
CA TYR A 2 43.04 59.66 -2.59
C TYR A 2 42.54 60.13 -3.97
N SER A 3 41.30 60.00 -4.44
CA SER A 3 39.99 59.57 -3.90
C SER A 3 39.05 59.41 -5.13
N ILE A 4 38.19 58.39 -5.21
CA ILE A 4 36.75 58.37 -4.89
C ILE A 4 35.83 59.22 -5.82
N VAL A 5 34.74 58.55 -6.26
CA VAL A 5 33.33 58.98 -6.39
C VAL A 5 32.82 58.91 -7.84
N PHE A 6 32.13 57.83 -8.25
CA PHE A 6 30.69 57.52 -8.09
C PHE A 6 29.77 58.27 -9.07
N LEU A 7 29.05 57.52 -9.90
CA LEU A 7 27.57 57.52 -10.03
C LEU A 7 27.18 56.50 -11.13
N PHE A 8 26.69 55.31 -10.73
CA PHE A 8 25.27 54.95 -10.60
C PHE A 8 24.54 54.82 -11.95
N PHE A 9 24.33 53.58 -12.39
CA PHE A 9 23.07 53.17 -13.03
C PHE A 9 22.77 51.69 -12.76
N VAL A 10 21.88 51.48 -11.79
CA VAL A 10 20.77 50.51 -11.73
C VAL A 10 21.07 49.00 -11.87
N PHE A 11 21.24 48.40 -10.69
CA PHE A 11 20.53 47.24 -10.12
C PHE A 11 19.86 46.16 -11.02
N LEU A 12 20.26 44.92 -10.69
CA LEU A 12 19.47 43.68 -10.54
C LEU A 12 18.76 43.09 -11.76
N PHE A 13 19.20 41.90 -12.17
CA PHE A 13 18.54 40.66 -11.74
C PHE A 13 19.54 39.49 -11.76
N LEU A 14 19.86 39.00 -10.56
CA LEU A 14 20.25 37.62 -10.32
C LEU A 14 19.02 36.75 -10.57
N SER A 15 19.15 35.66 -11.33
CA SER A 15 18.48 34.39 -11.02
C SER A 15 18.93 33.34 -12.03
N GLU A 16 19.83 32.48 -11.56
CA GLU A 16 19.71 31.04 -11.66
C GLU A 16 18.93 30.52 -12.88
N CYS A 17 19.66 30.13 -13.93
CA CYS A 17 19.22 28.99 -14.73
C CYS A 17 19.35 27.71 -13.88
N SER A 18 18.55 27.61 -12.81
CA SER A 18 18.17 26.32 -12.23
C SER A 18 17.20 25.70 -13.24
N VAL A 19 17.79 25.14 -14.30
CA VAL A 19 17.08 24.24 -15.19
C VAL A 19 16.57 23.13 -14.29
N TYR A 20 15.27 23.20 -13.98
CA TYR A 20 14.47 22.16 -13.40
C TYR A 20 14.74 20.89 -14.21
N ARG A 21 15.73 20.10 -13.77
CA ARG A 21 15.66 18.66 -13.96
C ARG A 21 14.42 18.28 -13.18
N ARG A 22 13.29 18.15 -13.87
CA ARG A 22 12.27 17.20 -13.46
C ARG A 22 13.03 15.89 -13.31
N ILE A 23 13.39 15.57 -12.07
CA ILE A 23 13.89 14.27 -11.69
C ILE A 23 12.66 13.38 -11.86
N PHE A 24 12.40 12.94 -13.08
CA PHE A 24 11.65 11.71 -13.26
C PHE A 24 12.49 10.66 -12.54
N PRO A 25 12.01 10.09 -11.42
CA PRO A 25 12.76 9.05 -10.75
C PRO A 25 13.01 7.97 -11.80
N LYS A 26 14.30 7.59 -11.95
CA LYS A 26 14.70 6.55 -12.88
C LYS A 26 13.85 5.33 -12.55
N GLU A 27 12.99 4.96 -13.48
CA GLU A 27 12.00 3.90 -13.31
C GLU A 27 12.70 2.64 -12.79
N ASP A 28 12.32 2.19 -11.59
CA ASP A 28 13.04 1.14 -10.86
C ASP A 28 12.99 -0.18 -11.65
N GLU A 29 14.15 -0.68 -12.08
CA GLU A 29 14.28 -1.95 -12.82
C GLU A 29 13.64 -3.11 -12.05
N PHE A 30 13.65 -3.07 -10.72
CA PHE A 30 12.97 -4.04 -9.89
C PHE A 30 11.46 -4.00 -10.09
N LEU A 31 10.84 -2.81 -10.03
CA LEU A 31 9.39 -2.68 -10.24
C LEU A 31 8.97 -3.14 -11.63
N LYS A 32 9.79 -2.86 -12.66
CA LYS A 32 9.59 -3.40 -14.01
C LYS A 32 9.62 -4.92 -14.04
N SER A 33 10.55 -5.54 -13.30
CA SER A 33 10.68 -6.99 -13.25
C SER A 33 9.45 -7.69 -12.64
N LEU A 34 8.69 -7.00 -11.78
CA LEU A 34 7.43 -7.51 -11.22
C LEU A 34 6.32 -7.62 -12.29
N ASN A 35 6.47 -6.91 -13.41
CA ASN A 35 5.53 -6.92 -14.54
C ASN A 35 4.07 -6.76 -14.05
N LEU A 36 3.85 -5.66 -13.32
CA LEU A 36 2.56 -5.31 -12.74
C LEU A 36 1.77 -4.39 -13.69
N PRO A 37 0.44 -4.46 -13.69
CA PRO A 37 -0.37 -3.42 -14.31
C PRO A 37 -0.09 -2.04 -13.69
N GLU A 38 -0.10 -0.99 -14.50
CA GLU A 38 0.25 0.39 -14.09
C GLU A 38 -0.57 0.89 -12.88
N TRP A 39 -1.89 0.63 -12.90
CA TRP A 39 -2.82 1.00 -11.82
C TRP A 39 -2.45 0.41 -10.45
N VAL A 40 -1.58 -0.60 -10.38
CA VAL A 40 -1.12 -1.19 -9.10
C VAL A 40 -0.12 -0.28 -8.40
N LEU A 41 0.73 0.43 -9.16
CA LEU A 41 1.78 1.29 -8.62
C LEU A 41 1.25 2.71 -8.35
N GLU A 42 0.18 3.12 -9.02
CA GLU A 42 -0.49 4.39 -8.75
C GLU A 42 -1.20 4.39 -7.38
N SER A 43 -0.68 5.15 -6.42
CA SER A 43 -1.33 5.40 -5.14
C SER A 43 -2.21 6.65 -5.25
N ASN A 44 -3.51 6.46 -5.49
CA ASN A 44 -4.44 7.57 -5.76
C ASN A 44 -5.30 7.99 -4.54
N ILE A 45 -5.02 7.52 -3.33
CA ILE A 45 -5.84 7.85 -2.16
C ILE A 45 -4.99 8.52 -1.07
N LYS A 46 -4.79 9.84 -1.22
CA LYS A 46 -4.67 10.72 -0.06
C LYS A 46 -6.07 10.77 0.57
N LEU A 47 -6.19 10.32 1.82
CA LEU A 47 -7.42 10.25 2.60
C LEU A 47 -8.40 11.37 2.25
N ARG A 48 -9.57 11.04 1.68
CA ARG A 48 -10.73 11.92 1.83
C ARG A 48 -11.20 11.75 3.26
N VAL A 49 -10.75 12.62 4.15
CA VAL A 49 -11.47 12.86 5.40
C VAL A 49 -12.84 13.38 4.97
N LEU A 50 -13.85 12.52 4.94
CA LEU A 50 -15.23 12.93 4.75
C LEU A 50 -15.64 13.72 5.99
N SER A 51 -15.47 15.03 5.88
CA SER A 51 -16.11 16.02 6.72
C SER A 51 -17.62 15.75 6.76
N GLY A 52 -18.13 15.42 7.94
CA GLY A 52 -19.43 15.93 8.39
C GLY A 52 -20.68 15.05 8.26
N LEU A 53 -20.60 13.74 8.00
CA LEU A 53 -21.76 12.84 8.12
C LEU A 53 -21.37 11.60 8.94
N GLN A 54 -22.23 11.21 9.89
CA GLN A 54 -22.12 9.99 10.68
C GLN A 54 -22.19 8.75 9.77
N ASP A 55 -21.08 8.41 9.14
CA ASP A 55 -20.81 7.09 8.61
C ASP A 55 -19.56 6.58 9.35
N LEU A 56 -19.66 5.40 9.96
CA LEU A 56 -18.51 4.70 10.53
C LEU A 56 -17.41 4.70 9.46
N PRO A 57 -16.16 5.12 9.76
CA PRO A 57 -15.11 5.14 8.76
C PRO A 57 -15.02 3.76 8.14
N ASN A 58 -15.19 3.66 6.81
CA ASN A 58 -14.89 2.42 6.12
C ASN A 58 -13.44 2.08 6.50
N PRO A 59 -13.14 0.87 6.99
CA PRO A 59 -11.79 0.47 7.36
C PRO A 59 -10.75 0.74 6.29
N GLU A 60 -11.17 0.69 5.02
CA GLU A 60 -10.39 1.03 3.83
C GLU A 60 -9.91 2.48 3.80
N ASP A 61 -10.55 3.38 4.55
CA ASP A 61 -10.26 4.81 4.62
C ASP A 61 -9.45 5.17 5.89
N SER A 62 -8.95 4.19 6.64
CA SER A 62 -8.17 4.46 7.87
C SER A 62 -6.67 4.58 7.64
N LEU A 63 -6.13 3.90 6.61
CA LEU A 63 -4.70 3.82 6.34
C LEU A 63 -4.40 4.04 4.85
N PRO A 64 -3.38 4.86 4.51
CA PRO A 64 -2.87 4.97 3.14
C PRO A 64 -2.41 3.62 2.60
N GLU A 65 -2.64 3.37 1.31
CA GLU A 65 -2.31 2.07 0.69
C GLU A 65 -0.82 1.74 0.74
N ASP A 66 0.06 2.76 0.65
CA ASP A 66 1.52 2.60 0.70
C ASP A 66 2.03 2.25 2.10
N GLU A 67 1.26 2.58 3.16
CA GLU A 67 1.57 2.16 4.52
C GLU A 67 1.20 0.69 4.77
N ILE A 68 0.21 0.19 4.05
CA ILE A 68 -0.22 -1.22 4.14
C ILE A 68 0.74 -2.11 3.36
N ALA A 69 1.03 -1.76 2.11
CA ALA A 69 1.90 -2.53 1.25
C ALA A 69 2.61 -1.64 0.23
N SER A 70 3.93 -1.71 0.19
CA SER A 70 4.79 -0.98 -0.73
C SER A 70 6.05 -1.78 -1.07
N PHE A 71 6.87 -1.22 -1.96
CA PHE A 71 8.15 -1.78 -2.35
C PHE A 71 9.25 -0.78 -2.02
N GLU A 72 10.32 -1.26 -1.38
CA GLU A 72 11.48 -0.44 -1.07
C GLU A 72 12.74 -1.28 -1.21
N ASN A 73 13.77 -0.74 -1.87
CA ASN A 73 15.07 -1.39 -2.02
C ASN A 73 14.97 -2.86 -2.48
N LYS A 74 14.17 -3.12 -3.53
CA LYS A 74 13.92 -4.47 -4.10
C LYS A 74 13.24 -5.45 -3.15
N THR A 75 12.65 -4.96 -2.07
CA THR A 75 12.04 -5.77 -1.02
C THR A 75 10.58 -5.34 -0.84
N ARG A 76 9.72 -6.28 -0.46
CA ARG A 76 8.34 -5.96 -0.05
C ARG A 76 8.34 -5.37 1.35
N ARG A 77 7.59 -4.29 1.53
CA ARG A 77 7.29 -3.69 2.83
C ARG A 77 5.80 -3.86 3.10
N ILE A 78 5.47 -4.52 4.20
CA ILE A 78 4.09 -4.91 4.52
C ILE A 78 3.77 -4.59 5.98
N LEU A 79 2.58 -4.04 6.21
CA LEU A 79 2.04 -3.86 7.56
C LEU A 79 1.57 -5.21 8.11
N ALA A 80 1.90 -5.50 9.37
CA ALA A 80 1.40 -6.66 10.08
C ALA A 80 0.90 -6.24 11.47
N THR A 81 -0.14 -6.89 11.97
CA THR A 81 -0.72 -6.54 13.27
C THR A 81 -0.20 -7.35 14.44
N SER A 82 0.50 -8.45 14.18
CA SER A 82 1.16 -9.25 15.21
C SER A 82 2.35 -10.04 14.66
N PRO A 83 3.25 -10.55 15.54
CA PRO A 83 4.28 -11.48 15.12
C PRO A 83 3.77 -12.76 14.45
N GLN A 84 2.61 -13.27 14.89
CA GLN A 84 1.98 -14.40 14.24
C GLN A 84 1.50 -14.02 12.83
N ALA A 85 0.92 -12.82 12.66
CA ALA A 85 0.52 -12.31 11.36
C ALA A 85 1.71 -12.13 10.40
N MET A 86 2.88 -11.67 10.89
CA MET A 86 4.10 -11.59 10.06
C MET A 86 4.47 -12.95 9.48
N LYS A 87 4.47 -14.00 10.32
CA LYS A 87 4.73 -15.36 9.88
C LYS A 87 3.71 -15.83 8.84
N ASP A 88 2.41 -15.69 9.15
CA ASP A 88 1.33 -16.16 8.30
C ASP A 88 1.32 -15.41 6.95
N LEU A 89 1.61 -14.11 6.95
CA LEU A 89 1.78 -13.30 5.74
C LEU A 89 2.97 -13.78 4.91
N PHE A 90 4.14 -14.03 5.51
CA PHE A 90 5.30 -14.48 4.73
C PHE A 90 5.05 -15.87 4.10
N GLU A 91 4.45 -16.79 4.86
CA GLU A 91 4.07 -18.12 4.37
C GLU A 91 3.02 -18.03 3.25
N ALA A 92 2.00 -17.18 3.41
CA ALA A 92 0.92 -17.02 2.43
C ALA A 92 1.36 -16.32 1.15
N THR A 93 2.24 -15.32 1.27
CA THR A 93 2.67 -14.49 0.13
C THR A 93 3.84 -15.10 -0.64
N GLY A 94 4.57 -16.04 -0.03
CA GLY A 94 5.72 -16.68 -0.65
C GLY A 94 6.86 -15.69 -0.89
N CYS A 95 7.71 -16.00 -1.86
CA CYS A 95 8.85 -15.17 -2.22
C CYS A 95 8.52 -14.11 -3.26
N ILE A 96 9.31 -13.03 -3.32
CA ILE A 96 9.14 -11.93 -4.27
C ILE A 96 9.26 -12.37 -5.73
N ASP A 97 9.97 -13.48 -5.98
CA ASP A 97 10.10 -14.11 -7.29
C ASP A 97 8.91 -15.02 -7.68
N GLY A 98 7.87 -15.05 -6.84
CA GLY A 98 6.63 -15.80 -7.06
C GLY A 98 6.71 -17.27 -6.67
N SER A 99 7.88 -17.76 -6.26
CA SER A 99 8.03 -19.11 -5.73
C SER A 99 7.45 -19.20 -4.31
N ARG A 100 7.10 -20.42 -3.88
CA ARG A 100 6.65 -20.63 -2.50
C ARG A 100 7.81 -20.51 -1.53
N LEU A 101 7.52 -20.00 -0.34
CA LEU A 101 8.43 -20.05 0.78
C LEU A 101 8.66 -21.52 1.18
N ALA A 102 9.92 -21.90 1.36
CA ALA A 102 10.34 -23.20 1.88
C ALA A 102 10.52 -23.17 3.40
N GLY A 103 10.96 -22.03 3.96
CA GLY A 103 11.06 -21.82 5.40
C GLY A 103 11.57 -20.43 5.76
N ILE A 104 11.38 -20.04 7.02
CA ILE A 104 11.85 -18.78 7.59
C ILE A 104 13.15 -19.07 8.36
N ARG A 105 14.21 -18.30 8.10
CA ARG A 105 15.53 -18.53 8.69
C ARG A 105 15.78 -17.68 9.93
N ALA A 106 15.46 -16.40 9.84
CA ALA A 106 15.82 -15.41 10.83
C ALA A 106 14.95 -14.16 10.66
N ASN A 107 14.92 -13.33 11.70
CA ASN A 107 14.43 -11.97 11.63
C ASN A 107 15.41 -11.01 12.30
N ARG A 108 15.37 -9.73 11.91
CA ARG A 108 16.21 -8.67 12.45
C ARG A 108 15.41 -7.37 12.53
N ILE A 109 15.40 -6.77 13.71
CA ILE A 109 14.88 -5.42 13.92
C ILE A 109 15.93 -4.40 13.47
N THR A 110 15.51 -3.43 12.66
CA THR A 110 16.36 -2.32 12.18
C THR A 110 16.28 -1.11 13.13
N GLU A 111 17.16 -0.13 12.91
CA GLU A 111 17.15 1.14 13.65
C GLU A 111 15.86 1.95 13.44
N LYS A 112 15.12 1.69 12.36
CA LYS A 112 13.81 2.29 12.06
C LYS A 112 12.64 1.54 12.70
N GLU A 113 12.90 0.62 13.63
CA GLU A 113 11.91 -0.26 14.27
C GLU A 113 11.14 -1.16 13.28
N GLU A 114 11.74 -1.44 12.12
CA GLU A 114 11.19 -2.37 11.13
C GLU A 114 11.72 -3.78 11.40
N ASP A 115 10.86 -4.80 11.30
CA ASP A 115 11.24 -6.19 11.48
C ASP A 115 11.45 -6.86 10.12
N VAL A 116 12.71 -7.10 9.77
CA VAL A 116 13.09 -7.71 8.49
C VAL A 116 13.19 -9.22 8.66
N TRP A 117 12.33 -9.95 7.98
CA TRP A 117 12.30 -11.41 8.00
C TRP A 117 12.98 -11.98 6.77
N TYR A 118 13.81 -13.00 6.96
CA TYR A 118 14.58 -13.67 5.92
C TYR A 118 14.07 -15.10 5.72
N GLY A 119 13.80 -15.45 4.48
CA GLY A 119 13.24 -16.74 4.08
C GLY A 119 14.09 -17.44 3.02
N ILE A 120 13.91 -18.75 2.91
CA ILE A 120 14.41 -19.54 1.77
C ILE A 120 13.22 -19.89 0.90
N CYS A 121 13.37 -19.65 -0.40
CA CYS A 121 12.42 -19.98 -1.44
C CYS A 121 12.58 -21.43 -1.88
N ARG A 122 11.53 -22.04 -2.45
CA ARG A 122 11.59 -23.43 -2.96
C ARG A 122 12.63 -23.66 -4.06
N ASN A 123 13.06 -22.61 -4.74
CA ASN A 123 14.14 -22.67 -5.73
C ASN A 123 15.55 -22.52 -5.12
N GLY A 124 15.66 -22.46 -3.78
CA GLY A 124 16.91 -22.34 -3.03
C GLY A 124 17.43 -20.91 -2.87
N LYS A 125 16.78 -19.90 -3.47
CA LYS A 125 17.16 -18.49 -3.28
C LYS A 125 16.68 -17.98 -1.93
N GLU A 126 17.35 -16.94 -1.44
CA GLU A 126 16.91 -16.20 -0.27
C GLU A 126 15.97 -15.07 -0.68
N ASP A 127 14.99 -14.79 0.17
CA ASP A 127 14.12 -13.63 0.05
C ASP A 127 14.01 -12.92 1.39
N ALA A 128 13.67 -11.64 1.35
CA ALA A 128 13.40 -10.84 2.52
C ALA A 128 12.05 -10.13 2.41
N ILE A 129 11.47 -9.84 3.56
CA ILE A 129 10.28 -9.01 3.69
C ILE A 129 10.47 -8.08 4.88
N ILE A 130 10.15 -6.81 4.69
CA ILE A 130 10.19 -5.79 5.74
C ILE A 130 8.78 -5.71 6.31
N PHE A 131 8.63 -6.06 7.59
CA PHE A 131 7.39 -5.86 8.31
C PHE A 131 7.42 -4.57 9.12
N ARG A 132 6.34 -3.80 9.00
CA ARG A 132 6.02 -2.73 9.94
C ARG A 132 4.95 -3.28 10.89
N LEU A 133 5.22 -3.24 12.19
CA LEU A 133 4.22 -3.64 13.18
C LEU A 133 3.31 -2.46 13.48
N PHE A 134 1.99 -2.68 13.34
CA PHE A 134 1.00 -1.62 13.55
C PHE A 134 1.06 -1.04 14.96
N GLN A 135 1.12 -1.91 15.99
CA GLN A 135 1.25 -1.53 17.39
C GLN A 135 2.13 -2.55 18.13
N MET A 136 3.42 -2.26 18.23
CA MET A 136 4.38 -3.10 18.94
C MET A 136 3.98 -3.30 20.41
N GLY A 137 3.96 -4.56 20.85
CA GLY A 137 3.67 -4.93 22.24
C GLY A 137 2.18 -4.95 22.61
N ASN A 138 1.27 -4.70 21.66
CA ASN A 138 -0.17 -4.79 21.91
C ASN A 138 -0.64 -6.25 21.94
N THR A 139 -0.54 -6.88 23.12
CA THR A 139 -0.94 -8.29 23.32
C THR A 139 -2.42 -8.57 23.03
N ASP A 140 -3.29 -7.57 23.18
CA ASP A 140 -4.70 -7.72 22.85
C ASP A 140 -4.92 -7.79 21.35
N LEU A 141 -4.20 -6.97 20.56
CA LEU A 141 -4.23 -7.05 19.10
C LEU A 141 -3.73 -8.42 18.61
N TYR A 142 -2.69 -8.96 19.24
CA TYR A 142 -2.17 -10.29 18.90
C TYR A 142 -3.20 -11.39 19.17
N ARG A 143 -3.88 -11.30 20.32
CA ARG A 143 -4.97 -12.22 20.66
C ARG A 143 -6.14 -12.10 19.70
N LYS A 144 -6.50 -10.88 19.27
CA LYS A 144 -7.57 -10.64 18.28
C LYS A 144 -7.23 -11.25 16.93
N TYR A 145 -5.97 -11.20 16.51
CA TYR A 145 -5.54 -11.86 15.28
C TYR A 145 -5.88 -13.36 15.30
N GLU A 146 -5.44 -14.06 16.33
CA GLU A 146 -5.66 -15.51 16.45
C GLU A 146 -7.13 -15.89 16.68
N LYS A 147 -7.83 -15.16 17.56
CA LYS A 147 -9.18 -15.52 18.01
C LYS A 147 -10.31 -14.98 17.14
N GLU A 148 -10.07 -13.91 16.41
CA GLU A 148 -11.11 -13.22 15.63
C GLU A 148 -10.77 -13.18 14.15
N THR A 149 -9.55 -12.79 13.78
CA THR A 149 -9.17 -12.59 12.36
C THR A 149 -9.15 -13.91 11.59
N LEU A 150 -8.45 -14.93 12.10
CA LEU A 150 -8.36 -16.22 11.42
C LEU A 150 -9.74 -16.91 11.28
N PRO A 151 -10.58 -16.99 12.34
CA PRO A 151 -11.93 -17.55 12.19
C PRO A 151 -12.83 -16.75 11.25
N ALA A 152 -12.77 -15.41 11.31
CA ALA A 152 -13.56 -14.56 10.41
C ALA A 152 -13.17 -14.79 8.95
N TRP A 153 -11.87 -14.93 8.64
CA TRP A 153 -11.40 -15.25 7.30
C TRP A 153 -11.89 -16.62 6.83
N GLU A 154 -11.76 -17.64 7.68
CA GLU A 154 -12.22 -18.99 7.38
C GLU A 154 -13.73 -19.05 7.09
N GLU A 155 -14.54 -18.28 7.83
CA GLU A 155 -15.97 -18.17 7.58
C GLU A 155 -16.27 -17.36 6.31
N ALA A 156 -15.60 -16.22 6.09
CA ALA A 156 -15.77 -15.40 4.89
C ALA A 156 -15.54 -16.21 3.61
N ARG A 157 -14.46 -17.00 3.58
CA ARG A 157 -14.09 -17.87 2.45
C ARG A 157 -15.18 -18.90 2.15
N LYS A 158 -15.78 -19.52 3.16
CA LYS A 158 -16.86 -20.51 3.00
C LYS A 158 -18.15 -19.87 2.46
N LEU A 159 -18.45 -18.66 2.91
CA LEU A 159 -19.69 -17.97 2.57
C LEU A 159 -19.63 -17.23 1.23
N ALA A 160 -18.45 -16.98 0.67
CA ALA A 160 -18.26 -16.18 -0.55
C ALA A 160 -19.19 -16.54 -1.73
N ALA A 161 -19.53 -17.83 -1.89
CA ALA A 161 -20.43 -18.29 -2.95
C ALA A 161 -21.92 -18.26 -2.57
N ASN A 162 -22.25 -18.49 -1.29
CA ASN A 162 -23.61 -18.74 -0.83
C ASN A 162 -24.26 -17.52 -0.14
N ASN A 163 -23.45 -16.67 0.47
CA ASN A 163 -23.88 -15.47 1.19
C ASN A 163 -22.81 -14.38 1.01
N PRO A 164 -22.75 -13.75 -0.18
CA PRO A 164 -21.71 -12.78 -0.51
C PRO A 164 -21.74 -11.56 0.42
N ASP A 165 -22.91 -11.11 0.88
CA ASP A 165 -23.01 -9.96 1.78
C ASP A 165 -22.38 -10.24 3.15
N LYS A 166 -22.62 -11.43 3.71
CA LYS A 166 -21.95 -11.85 4.96
C LYS A 166 -20.46 -12.05 4.75
N ALA A 167 -20.05 -12.59 3.60
CA ALA A 167 -18.64 -12.73 3.25
C ALA A 167 -17.91 -11.38 3.13
N VAL A 168 -18.55 -10.36 2.53
CA VAL A 168 -18.03 -8.98 2.50
C VAL A 168 -17.82 -8.45 3.91
N ARG A 169 -18.82 -8.54 4.80
CA ARG A 169 -18.70 -8.04 6.18
C ARG A 169 -17.55 -8.71 6.94
N LEU A 170 -17.45 -10.03 6.87
CA LEU A 170 -16.37 -10.77 7.53
C LEU A 170 -15.00 -10.47 6.93
N ALA A 171 -14.91 -10.34 5.59
CA ALA A 171 -13.66 -9.99 4.96
C ALA A 171 -13.23 -8.54 5.26
N ASN A 172 -14.17 -7.61 5.43
CA ASN A 172 -13.90 -6.26 5.93
C ASN A 172 -13.35 -6.30 7.36
N GLN A 173 -13.97 -7.07 8.27
CA GLN A 173 -13.42 -7.29 9.61
C GLN A 173 -12.00 -7.88 9.58
N VAL A 174 -11.72 -8.78 8.64
CA VAL A 174 -10.36 -9.34 8.49
C VAL A 174 -9.36 -8.25 8.10
N ILE A 175 -9.68 -7.37 7.16
CA ILE A 175 -8.75 -6.30 6.74
C ILE A 175 -8.71 -5.11 7.71
N GLU A 176 -9.67 -4.98 8.62
CA GLU A 176 -9.58 -4.10 9.79
C GLU A 176 -8.48 -4.56 10.74
N LEU A 177 -8.44 -5.87 11.00
CA LEU A 177 -7.53 -6.48 11.97
C LEU A 177 -6.20 -6.92 11.36
N GLU A 178 -6.14 -7.17 10.05
CA GLU A 178 -4.91 -7.46 9.30
C GLU A 178 -5.00 -6.81 7.91
N PRO A 179 -4.63 -5.51 7.80
CA PRO A 179 -4.79 -4.75 6.56
C PRO A 179 -4.07 -5.33 5.36
N ALA A 180 -2.99 -6.09 5.54
CA ALA A 180 -2.24 -6.69 4.44
C ALA A 180 -2.74 -8.09 4.05
N HIS A 181 -3.81 -8.61 4.65
CA HIS A 181 -4.27 -9.98 4.42
C HIS A 181 -4.58 -10.26 2.93
N PRO A 182 -3.74 -11.01 2.19
CA PRO A 182 -3.82 -11.06 0.73
C PRO A 182 -5.11 -11.70 0.22
N ALA A 183 -5.54 -12.79 0.85
CA ALA A 183 -6.71 -13.53 0.38
C ALA A 183 -8.04 -12.80 0.67
N ALA A 184 -8.16 -12.11 1.81
CA ALA A 184 -9.30 -11.24 2.12
C ALA A 184 -9.37 -10.04 1.17
N ARG A 185 -8.23 -9.38 0.90
CA ARG A 185 -8.13 -8.32 -0.12
C ARG A 185 -8.60 -8.82 -1.49
N LYS A 186 -8.11 -9.96 -1.95
CA LYS A 186 -8.56 -10.57 -3.21
C LYS A 186 -10.06 -10.86 -3.22
N LEU A 187 -10.60 -11.40 -2.12
CA LEU A 187 -12.02 -11.72 -2.01
C LEU A 187 -12.89 -10.46 -2.08
N LEU A 188 -12.53 -9.40 -1.35
CA LEU A 188 -13.22 -8.10 -1.41
C LEU A 188 -13.13 -7.51 -2.82
N GLY A 189 -11.95 -7.55 -3.45
CA GLY A 189 -11.77 -7.16 -4.85
C GLY A 189 -12.78 -7.84 -5.77
N GLN A 190 -12.94 -9.16 -5.64
CA GLN A 190 -13.88 -9.97 -6.41
C GLN A 190 -15.35 -9.64 -6.10
N LEU A 191 -15.72 -9.55 -4.82
CA LEU A 191 -17.10 -9.32 -4.39
C LEU A 191 -17.57 -7.89 -4.76
N TYR A 192 -16.73 -6.89 -4.55
CA TYR A 192 -17.03 -5.52 -4.97
C TYR A 192 -17.12 -5.37 -6.48
N LEU A 193 -16.26 -6.06 -7.25
CA LEU A 193 -16.37 -6.06 -8.71
C LEU A 193 -17.70 -6.66 -9.17
N LYS A 194 -18.16 -7.74 -8.52
CA LYS A 194 -19.47 -8.35 -8.81
C LYS A 194 -20.62 -7.43 -8.45
N GLY A 195 -20.50 -6.67 -7.36
CA GLY A 195 -21.48 -5.67 -6.92
C GLY A 195 -21.40 -4.32 -7.66
N GLY A 196 -20.49 -4.16 -8.62
CA GLY A 196 -20.31 -2.91 -9.37
C GLY A 196 -19.58 -1.79 -8.62
N TYR A 197 -19.04 -2.06 -7.43
CA TYR A 197 -18.27 -1.10 -6.65
C TYR A 197 -16.80 -1.04 -7.12
N CYS A 198 -16.57 -0.33 -8.23
CA CYS A 198 -15.26 -0.28 -8.89
C CYS A 198 -14.14 0.29 -8.02
N ARG A 199 -14.38 1.36 -7.26
CA ARG A 199 -13.35 1.99 -6.41
C ARG A 199 -12.80 1.02 -5.36
N GLY A 200 -13.69 0.41 -4.57
CA GLY A 200 -13.28 -0.59 -3.58
C GLY A 200 -12.66 -1.82 -4.21
N SER A 201 -13.17 -2.26 -5.37
CA SER A 201 -12.57 -3.39 -6.09
C SER A 201 -11.12 -3.13 -6.49
N ILE A 202 -10.86 -1.99 -7.15
CA ILE A 202 -9.53 -1.58 -7.59
C ILE A 202 -8.59 -1.46 -6.40
N ARG A 203 -8.99 -0.77 -5.33
CA ARG A 203 -8.19 -0.62 -4.10
C ARG A 203 -7.79 -1.97 -3.51
N ASN A 204 -8.73 -2.89 -3.36
CA ASN A 204 -8.45 -4.19 -2.76
C ASN A 204 -7.59 -5.07 -3.66
N TYR A 205 -7.79 -5.06 -4.97
CA TYR A 205 -6.88 -5.74 -5.89
C TYR A 205 -5.51 -5.10 -5.96
N ARG A 206 -5.40 -3.77 -5.77
CA ARG A 206 -4.13 -3.05 -5.74
C ARG A 206 -3.28 -3.54 -4.59
N LEU A 207 -3.84 -3.52 -3.38
CA LEU A 207 -3.19 -4.05 -2.19
C LEU A 207 -2.87 -5.54 -2.32
N TYR A 208 -3.80 -6.35 -2.86
CA TYR A 208 -3.52 -7.76 -3.14
C TYR A 208 -2.28 -7.95 -4.04
N LEU A 209 -2.16 -7.19 -5.13
CA LEU A 209 -1.04 -7.29 -6.06
C LEU A 209 0.24 -6.61 -5.56
N ARG A 210 0.16 -5.67 -4.61
CA ARG A 210 1.37 -5.17 -3.92
C ARG A 210 1.93 -6.20 -2.94
N VAL A 211 1.04 -6.93 -2.25
CA VAL A 211 1.41 -8.02 -1.35
C VAL A 211 1.87 -9.28 -2.12
N MET A 212 1.22 -9.59 -3.25
CA MET A 212 1.50 -10.74 -4.11
C MET A 212 1.72 -10.33 -5.59
N PRO A 213 2.85 -9.68 -5.93
CA PRO A 213 3.05 -9.07 -7.26
C PRO A 213 3.16 -10.05 -8.43
N LEU A 214 3.54 -11.29 -8.14
CA LEU A 214 3.63 -12.36 -9.13
C LEU A 214 2.48 -13.37 -9.01
N ALA A 215 1.34 -12.95 -8.45
CA ALA A 215 0.12 -13.73 -8.48
C ALA A 215 -0.27 -14.10 -9.94
N GLY A 216 -0.50 -15.39 -10.18
CA GLY A 216 -0.74 -15.93 -11.52
C GLY A 216 -2.02 -15.41 -12.20
N ASP A 217 -2.94 -14.82 -11.45
CA ASP A 217 -4.19 -14.28 -11.96
C ASP A 217 -4.20 -12.75 -12.11
N LYS A 218 -3.05 -12.07 -11.97
CA LYS A 218 -2.95 -10.60 -12.09
C LYS A 218 -3.50 -10.04 -13.40
N TRP A 219 -3.25 -10.70 -14.53
CA TRP A 219 -3.72 -10.24 -15.84
C TRP A 219 -5.21 -10.51 -16.04
N LYS A 220 -5.71 -11.64 -15.50
CA LYS A 220 -7.15 -11.89 -15.44
C LYS A 220 -7.87 -10.81 -14.63
N ILE A 221 -7.29 -10.40 -13.49
CA ILE A 221 -7.82 -9.30 -12.68
C ILE A 221 -7.80 -7.99 -13.48
N HIS A 222 -6.67 -7.66 -14.14
CA HIS A 222 -6.55 -6.47 -14.97
C HIS A 222 -7.61 -6.42 -16.08
N ASP A 223 -7.79 -7.51 -16.82
CA ASP A 223 -8.75 -7.57 -17.92
C ASP A 223 -10.19 -7.38 -17.41
N GLN A 224 -10.53 -8.03 -16.29
CA GLN A 224 -11.84 -7.88 -15.65
C GLN A 224 -12.11 -6.45 -15.16
N LEU A 225 -11.11 -5.80 -14.58
CA LEU A 225 -11.20 -4.40 -14.16
C LEU A 225 -11.29 -3.46 -15.36
N LYS A 226 -10.56 -3.72 -16.44
CA LYS A 226 -10.62 -2.91 -17.65
C LYS A 226 -11.99 -2.98 -18.32
N GLU A 227 -12.57 -4.17 -18.38
CA GLU A 227 -13.90 -4.41 -18.95
C GLU A 227 -15.00 -3.71 -18.14
N LYS A 228 -14.98 -3.85 -16.81
CA LYS A 228 -16.09 -3.40 -15.93
C LYS A 228 -15.89 -2.01 -15.33
N CYS A 229 -14.65 -1.60 -15.17
CA CYS A 229 -14.24 -0.43 -14.39
C CYS A 229 -13.22 0.45 -15.12
N GLY A 230 -13.09 0.33 -16.46
CA GLY A 230 -12.04 1.00 -17.23
C GLY A 230 -11.93 2.51 -17.02
N GLU A 231 -13.03 3.20 -16.75
CA GLU A 231 -13.04 4.63 -16.42
C GLU A 231 -12.34 4.95 -15.08
N PHE A 232 -12.37 4.03 -14.12
CA PHE A 232 -11.75 4.18 -12.80
C PHE A 232 -10.29 3.72 -12.75
N LEU A 233 -9.80 3.04 -13.80
CA LEU A 233 -8.39 2.63 -13.91
C LEU A 233 -7.48 3.74 -14.39
N LYS A 234 -8.04 4.81 -14.96
CA LYS A 234 -7.27 6.00 -15.35
C LYS A 234 -6.77 6.69 -14.09
N ALA A 235 -5.51 7.11 -14.07
CA ALA A 235 -4.98 7.93 -12.99
C ALA A 235 -5.91 9.12 -12.73
N GLU A 236 -6.31 9.32 -11.47
CA GLU A 236 -6.98 10.58 -11.13
C GLU A 236 -5.97 11.71 -11.39
N PRO A 237 -6.35 12.79 -12.10
CA PRO A 237 -5.42 13.89 -12.36
C PRO A 237 -4.87 14.39 -11.03
N SER A 238 -3.53 14.49 -10.92
CA SER A 238 -2.88 14.97 -9.70
C SER A 238 -3.44 16.34 -9.38
N LYS A 239 -4.31 16.43 -8.36
CA LYS A 239 -4.68 17.73 -7.83
C LYS A 239 -3.42 18.27 -7.19
N GLU A 240 -2.94 19.40 -7.70
CA GLU A 240 -1.89 20.19 -7.05
C GLU A 240 -2.17 20.21 -5.56
N GLU A 241 -1.17 19.82 -4.77
CA GLU A 241 -1.17 20.10 -3.34
C GLU A 241 -1.31 21.61 -3.23
N VAL A 242 -2.52 22.06 -2.89
CA VAL A 242 -2.74 23.44 -2.51
C VAL A 242 -2.00 23.59 -1.18
N GLU A 243 -0.80 24.15 -1.22
CA GLU A 243 -0.12 24.64 -0.03
C GLU A 243 -1.12 25.56 0.68
N LEU A 244 -1.60 25.09 1.83
CA LEU A 244 -2.37 25.96 2.73
C LEU A 244 -1.42 27.08 3.11
N PRO A 245 -1.79 28.36 2.91
CA PRO A 245 -0.94 29.45 3.34
C PRO A 245 -0.64 29.26 4.83
N ASP A 246 0.64 29.36 5.18
CA ASP A 246 1.09 29.28 6.56
C ASP A 246 0.17 30.18 7.41
N ALA A 247 -0.41 29.61 8.46
CA ALA A 247 -1.23 30.36 9.38
C ALA A 247 -0.39 31.53 9.89
N ASP A 248 -0.76 32.74 9.50
CA ASP A 248 -0.08 33.96 9.87
C ASP A 248 0.03 34.00 11.41
N PRO A 249 1.25 33.92 11.97
CA PRO A 249 1.43 33.92 13.42
C PRO A 249 0.96 35.24 14.07
N ASP A 250 0.69 36.28 13.28
CA ASP A 250 0.21 37.58 13.75
C ASP A 250 -1.33 37.76 13.66
N ALA A 251 -2.08 36.70 13.30
CA ALA A 251 -3.54 36.70 13.37
C ALA A 251 -4.06 36.32 14.77
N MET A 252 -3.75 37.14 15.78
CA MET A 252 -4.50 37.22 17.06
C MET A 252 -4.85 38.66 17.42
#